data_AF-A0A521PIF5-F1
#
_entry.id   AF-A0A521PIF5-F1
#
_cell.length_a   1.000
_cell.length_b   1.000
_cell.length_c   1.000
_cell.angle_alpha   90.00
_cell.angle_beta   90.00
_cell.angle_gamma   90.00
#
_symmetry.space_group_name_H-M   'P 1'
#
loop_
_entity.id
_entity.type
_entity.pdbx_description
1 polymer ?
#
loop_
_entity_poly.entity_id
_entity_poly.type
_entity_poly.pdbx_seq_one_letter_code
_entity_poly.pdbx_strand_id
1 'polypeptide(L)'
;MARSVSLKTGRVFGTVTAAKEHFTLILNGQELNQAFSGGDLADIRAIYEDYCAKTGWELRSFPRSFHPTHDRGPGYTTRCYGVTFEDGSTGNFSMEKALRAIAS
;
A
#
# COMPACT_ATOMS: atom_id res chain seq x y z
N MET A 1 6.42 13.32 18.43
CA MET A 1 5.82 14.16 17.37
C MET A 1 4.99 13.27 16.48
N ALA A 2 3.78 13.70 16.10
CA ALA A 2 3.02 12.98 15.10
C ALA A 2 3.74 13.10 13.76
N ARG A 3 4.10 11.97 13.14
CA ARG A 3 4.74 11.98 11.84
C ARG A 3 3.69 12.16 10.75
N SER A 4 3.93 13.08 9.83
CA SER A 4 3.03 13.32 8.70
C SER A 4 3.39 12.39 7.53
N VAL A 5 2.44 12.17 6.63
CA VAL A 5 2.65 11.40 5.40
C VAL A 5 2.30 12.28 4.23
N SER A 6 3.28 12.55 3.37
CA SER A 6 3.10 13.31 2.13
C SER A 6 3.34 12.38 0.94
N LEU A 7 2.33 12.22 0.10
CA LEU A 7 2.39 11.36 -1.08
C LEU A 7 2.81 12.15 -2.32
N LYS A 8 3.46 11.49 -3.28
CA LYS A 8 3.83 12.10 -4.58
C LYS A 8 2.62 12.57 -5.41
N THR A 9 1.45 12.02 -5.13
CA THR A 9 0.16 12.46 -5.71
C THR A 9 -0.30 13.83 -5.19
N GLY A 10 0.40 14.40 -4.20
CA GLY A 10 0.06 15.68 -3.56
C GLY A 10 -0.86 15.53 -2.35
N ARG A 11 -1.36 14.32 -2.06
CA ARG A 11 -2.18 14.07 -0.87
C ARG A 11 -1.31 14.07 0.39
N VAL A 12 -1.79 14.77 1.42
CA VAL A 12 -1.09 14.93 2.70
C VAL A 12 -1.98 14.46 3.84
N PHE A 13 -1.42 13.65 4.73
CA PHE A 13 -2.05 13.25 5.99
C PHE A 13 -1.27 13.84 7.15
N GLY A 14 -1.98 14.52 8.06
CA GLY A 14 -1.37 15.14 9.23
C GLY A 14 -0.75 14.13 10.20
N THR A 15 -1.16 12.86 10.15
CA THR A 15 -0.60 11.79 10.97
C THR A 15 -0.56 10.45 10.22
N VAL A 16 0.37 9.57 10.59
CA VAL A 16 0.39 8.16 10.13
C VAL A 16 -0.93 7.44 10.45
N THR A 17 -1.54 7.72 11.60
CA THR A 17 -2.82 7.11 12.00
C THR A 17 -3.94 7.50 11.03
N ALA A 18 -4.06 8.79 10.68
CA ALA A 18 -5.05 9.26 9.72
C ALA A 18 -4.87 8.63 8.34
N ALA A 19 -3.62 8.50 7.88
CA ALA A 19 -3.31 7.78 6.63
C ALA A 19 -3.72 6.31 6.74
N LYS A 20 -3.38 5.64 7.84
CA LYS A 20 -3.72 4.23 8.07
C LYS A 20 -5.24 4.03 8.05
N GLU A 21 -6.00 4.85 8.74
CA GLU A 21 -7.47 4.75 8.79
C GLU A 21 -8.06 4.92 7.40
N HIS A 22 -7.60 5.92 6.64
CA HIS A 22 -8.03 6.15 5.27
C HIS A 22 -7.80 4.92 4.36
N PHE A 23 -6.58 4.39 4.33
CA PHE A 23 -6.29 3.21 3.50
C PHE A 23 -6.95 1.94 4.03
N THR A 24 -7.17 1.82 5.34
CA THR A 24 -7.94 0.69 5.90
C THR A 24 -9.38 0.69 5.40
N LEU A 25 -10.01 1.87 5.30
CA LEU A 25 -11.36 2.00 4.73
C LEU A 25 -11.39 1.62 3.25
N ILE A 26 -10.40 2.08 2.46
CA ILE A 26 -10.26 1.70 1.05
C ILE A 26 -10.10 0.18 0.91
N LEU A 27 -9.22 -0.41 1.70
CA LEU A 27 -8.96 -1.85 1.67
C LEU A 27 -10.22 -2.66 2.00
N ASN A 28 -10.99 -2.22 3.00
CA ASN A 28 -12.19 -2.91 3.44
C ASN A 28 -13.38 -2.72 2.49
N GLY A 29 -13.49 -1.55 1.84
CA GLY A 29 -14.58 -1.23 0.91
C GLY A 29 -14.45 -1.86 -0.48
N GLN A 30 -13.25 -2.24 -0.90
CA GLN A 30 -13.00 -2.89 -2.18
C GLN A 30 -13.38 -4.39 -2.12
N GLU A 31 -13.61 -5.05 -3.26
CA GLU A 31 -13.75 -6.53 -3.32
C GLU A 31 -12.37 -7.22 -3.31
N LEU A 32 -12.29 -8.45 -2.78
CA LEU A 32 -11.05 -9.22 -2.79
C LEU A 32 -10.64 -9.59 -4.22
N ASN A 33 -9.34 -9.52 -4.49
CA ASN A 33 -8.73 -9.73 -5.82
C ASN A 33 -9.20 -8.75 -6.92
N GLN A 34 -10.09 -7.81 -6.61
CA GLN A 34 -10.46 -6.74 -7.52
C GLN A 34 -9.41 -5.63 -7.48
N ALA A 35 -8.85 -5.30 -8.64
CA ALA A 35 -7.87 -4.24 -8.76
C ALA A 35 -8.46 -2.89 -8.33
N PHE A 36 -7.69 -2.11 -7.55
CA PHE A 36 -8.01 -0.72 -7.29
C PHE A 36 -7.94 0.08 -8.60
N SER A 37 -8.73 1.14 -8.68
CA SER A 37 -8.81 2.02 -9.85
C SER A 37 -8.92 3.49 -9.41
N GLY A 38 -8.60 4.42 -10.31
CA GLY A 38 -8.77 5.85 -10.06
C GLY A 38 -7.75 6.43 -9.08
N GLY A 39 -8.18 7.42 -8.28
CA GLY A 39 -7.30 8.17 -7.37
C GLY A 39 -6.65 7.31 -6.29
N ASP A 40 -7.38 6.32 -5.77
CA ASP A 40 -6.86 5.43 -4.73
C ASP A 40 -5.69 4.58 -5.25
N LEU A 41 -5.76 4.13 -6.51
CA LEU A 41 -4.66 3.39 -7.14
C LEU A 41 -3.38 4.23 -7.22
N ALA A 42 -3.50 5.51 -7.57
CA ALA A 42 -2.35 6.41 -7.68
C ALA A 42 -1.67 6.62 -6.31
N ASP A 43 -2.48 6.78 -5.25
CA ASP A 43 -1.98 6.93 -3.88
C ASP A 43 -1.31 5.65 -3.37
N ILE A 44 -1.96 4.49 -3.56
CA ILE A 44 -1.41 3.18 -3.16
C ILE A 44 -0.09 2.92 -3.87
N ARG A 45 -0.02 3.22 -5.18
CA ARG A 45 1.20 3.09 -5.98
C ARG A 45 2.30 4.00 -5.45
N ALA A 46 2.00 5.27 -5.20
CA ALA A 46 2.98 6.22 -4.69
C ALA A 46 3.57 5.75 -3.34
N ILE A 47 2.71 5.27 -2.43
CA ILE A 47 3.15 4.73 -1.13
C ILE A 47 4.07 3.52 -1.32
N TYR A 48 3.70 2.60 -2.21
CA TYR A 48 4.49 1.40 -2.47
C TYR A 48 5.86 1.75 -3.05
N GLU A 49 5.92 2.64 -4.05
CA GLU A 49 7.16 3.09 -4.67
C GLU A 49 8.07 3.82 -3.67
N ASP A 50 7.53 4.71 -2.83
CA ASP A 50 8.30 5.39 -1.79
C ASP A 50 8.79 4.43 -0.69
N TYR A 51 7.97 3.44 -0.33
CA TYR A 51 8.37 2.40 0.62
C TYR A 51 9.54 1.57 0.08
N CYS A 52 9.47 1.14 -1.18
CA CYS A 52 10.57 0.40 -1.82
C CYS A 52 11.85 1.24 -1.87
N ALA A 53 11.74 2.52 -2.25
CA ALA A 53 12.88 3.44 -2.27
C ALA A 53 13.49 3.65 -0.88
N LYS A 54 12.67 3.80 0.17
CA LYS A 54 13.14 4.00 1.56
C LYS A 54 13.77 2.76 2.17
N THR A 55 13.29 1.58 1.83
CA THR A 55 13.76 0.31 2.42
C THR A 55 14.87 -0.36 1.61
N GLY A 56 15.20 0.17 0.43
CA GLY A 56 16.14 -0.48 -0.49
C GLY A 56 15.58 -1.76 -1.10
N TRP A 57 14.26 -1.92 -1.12
CA TRP A 57 13.62 -3.07 -1.73
C TRP A 57 13.71 -2.93 -3.25
N GLU A 58 14.43 -3.86 -3.88
CA GLU A 58 14.63 -3.86 -5.33
C GLU A 58 13.35 -4.24 -6.06
N LEU A 59 12.79 -3.28 -6.82
CA LEU A 59 11.68 -3.51 -7.72
C LEU A 59 12.22 -4.16 -9.01
N ARG A 60 12.18 -5.49 -9.06
CA ARG A 60 12.57 -6.26 -10.26
C ARG A 60 11.72 -5.91 -11.48
N SER A 61 10.50 -5.46 -11.26
CA SER A 61 9.53 -5.10 -12.29
C SER A 61 8.59 -4.03 -11.76
N PHE A 62 7.96 -3.28 -12.67
CA PHE A 62 7.04 -2.22 -12.29
C PHE A 62 5.71 -2.78 -11.78
N PRO A 63 5.12 -2.19 -10.73
CA PRO A 63 3.80 -2.58 -10.26
C PRO A 63 2.75 -2.24 -11.32
N ARG A 64 2.04 -3.25 -11.81
CA ARG A 64 0.97 -3.15 -12.81
C ARG A 64 -0.37 -2.82 -12.15
N SER A 65 -0.70 -3.53 -11.08
CA SER A 65 -1.97 -3.36 -10.38
C SER A 65 -1.84 -3.69 -8.90
N PHE A 66 -2.74 -3.11 -8.11
CA PHE A 66 -2.87 -3.38 -6.69
C PHE A 66 -4.27 -3.88 -6.41
N HIS A 67 -4.42 -4.81 -5.46
CA HIS A 67 -5.71 -5.40 -5.13
C HIS A 67 -5.73 -5.80 -3.64
N PRO A 68 -6.90 -5.85 -2.99
CA PRO A 68 -7.00 -6.48 -1.69
C PRO A 68 -6.76 -7.99 -1.81
N THR A 69 -5.90 -8.53 -0.95
CA THR A 69 -5.65 -9.98 -0.84
C THR A 69 -5.68 -10.41 0.63
N HIS A 70 -5.59 -11.71 0.87
CA HIS A 70 -5.43 -12.25 2.21
C HIS A 70 -3.97 -12.66 2.45
N ASP A 71 -3.37 -12.15 3.52
CA ASP A 71 -2.21 -12.77 4.11
C ASP A 71 -2.69 -13.86 5.07
N ARG A 72 -2.13 -15.06 4.91
CA ARG A 72 -2.49 -16.25 5.70
C ARG A 72 -1.24 -16.75 6.39
N GLY A 73 -1.35 -16.96 7.70
CA GLY A 73 -0.33 -17.64 8.48
C GLY A 73 -0.97 -18.53 9.54
N PRO A 74 -0.16 -19.18 10.40
CA PRO A 74 -0.66 -20.14 11.38
C PRO A 74 -1.63 -19.46 12.36
N GLY A 75 -2.92 -19.72 12.20
CA GLY A 75 -3.99 -19.18 13.06
C GLY A 75 -4.45 -17.77 12.73
N TYR A 76 -4.05 -17.16 11.60
CA TYR A 76 -4.55 -15.85 11.20
C TYR A 76 -4.85 -15.76 9.69
N THR A 77 -5.86 -14.96 9.36
CA THR A 77 -6.14 -14.49 8.00
C THR A 77 -6.43 -13.00 8.10
N THR A 78 -5.58 -12.17 7.51
CA THR A 78 -5.72 -10.71 7.54
C THR A 78 -5.77 -10.17 6.13
N ARG A 79 -6.54 -9.09 5.93
CA ARG A 79 -6.63 -8.41 4.64
C ARG A 79 -5.41 -7.52 4.44
N CYS A 80 -4.79 -7.59 3.27
CA CYS A 80 -3.56 -6.88 2.94
C CYS A 80 -3.62 -6.35 1.51
N TYR A 81 -2.64 -5.53 1.13
CA TYR A 81 -2.48 -5.07 -0.24
C TYR A 81 -1.60 -6.06 -1.01
N GLY A 82 -2.17 -6.64 -2.05
CA GLY A 82 -1.45 -7.38 -3.08
C GLY A 82 -0.97 -6.43 -4.17
N VAL A 83 0.17 -6.78 -4.77
CA VAL A 83 0.74 -6.12 -5.95
C VAL A 83 0.95 -7.18 -7.02
N THR A 84 0.52 -6.90 -8.24
CA THR A 84 0.86 -7.67 -9.44
C THR A 84 1.82 -6.84 -10.27
N PHE A 85 2.94 -7.43 -10.67
CA PHE A 85 3.96 -6.76 -11.48
C PHE A 85 3.78 -7.05 -12.97
N GLU A 86 4.43 -6.26 -13.82
CA GLU A 86 4.38 -6.41 -15.29
C GLU A 86 4.92 -7.76 -15.77
N ASP A 87 5.84 -8.39 -15.03
CA ASP A 87 6.39 -9.72 -15.36
C ASP A 87 5.46 -10.88 -14.94
N GLY A 88 4.30 -10.57 -14.35
CA GLY A 88 3.32 -11.55 -13.88
C GLY A 88 3.60 -12.08 -12.48
N SER A 89 4.74 -11.74 -11.86
CA SER A 89 4.95 -12.01 -10.44
C SER A 89 3.97 -11.23 -9.56
N THR A 90 3.73 -11.75 -8.36
CA THR A 90 2.89 -11.12 -7.35
C THR A 90 3.63 -10.98 -6.03
N GLY A 91 3.23 -9.97 -5.27
CA GLY A 91 3.71 -9.76 -3.92
C GLY A 91 2.60 -9.23 -3.04
N ASN A 92 2.90 -9.06 -1.76
CA ASN A 92 2.02 -8.36 -0.83
C ASN A 92 2.83 -7.39 0.02
N PHE A 93 2.16 -6.39 0.58
CA PHE A 93 2.78 -5.49 1.54
C PHE A 93 1.78 -5.00 2.58
N SER A 94 2.32 -4.60 3.73
CA SER A 94 1.55 -3.98 4.81
C SER A 94 1.54 -2.47 4.62
N MET A 95 0.34 -1.91 4.42
CA MET A 95 0.14 -0.47 4.31
C MET A 95 0.64 0.27 5.56
N GLU A 96 0.40 -0.28 6.76
CA GLU A 96 0.89 0.32 7.99
C GLU A 96 2.43 0.42 8.01
N LYS A 97 3.14 -0.64 7.60
CA LYS A 97 4.61 -0.63 7.54
C LYS A 97 5.10 0.38 6.52
N ALA A 98 4.47 0.43 5.34
CA ALA A 98 4.81 1.39 4.29
C ALA A 98 4.65 2.83 4.77
N LEU A 99 3.49 3.17 5.35
CA LEU A 99 3.21 4.50 5.89
C LEU A 99 4.22 4.90 6.97
N ARG A 100 4.55 3.99 7.92
CA ARG A 100 5.53 4.26 8.97
C ARG A 100 6.94 4.53 8.44
N ALA A 101 7.33 3.87 7.35
CA ALA A 101 8.65 4.02 6.73
C ALA A 101 8.80 5.33 5.95
N ILE A 102 7.72 5.81 5.32
CA ILE A 102 7.73 7.03 4.51
C ILE A 102 7.36 8.29 5.32
N ALA A 103 6.80 8.12 6.52
CA ALA A 103 6.40 9.23 7.36
C ALA A 103 7.60 10.08 7.84
N SER A 104 7.39 11.39 7.88
CA SER A 104 8.38 12.40 8.25
C SER A 104 8.13 12.95 9.66
#